data_AF-A0A894JQ07-F1
#
_entry.id   AF-A0A894JQ07-F1
#
_cell.length_a   1.000
_cell.length_b   1.000
_cell.length_c   1.000
_cell.angle_alpha   90.00
_cell.angle_beta   90.00
_cell.angle_gamma   90.00
#
_symmetry.space_group_name_H-M   'P 1'
#
loop_
_entity.id
_entity.type
_entity.pdbx_description
1 polymer ?
#
loop_
_entity_poly.entity_id
_entity_poly.type
_entity_poly.pdbx_seq_one_letter_code
_entity_poly.pdbx_strand_id
1 'polypeptide(L)'
;MFMICMMMNLSMTLTFMFLNHPMSMGLVLMIQTISIAMITGFYSLSFWFSYMLFLIMVGGMLILFMYMTSLASNEKFKFSKNLTFSLLITSSMMMMLIFMNENILSMMITNSNLMELINSNMMFKNENLNSLNMMYNQPNFTITILMINYLFLTLIAVVKITQSNQGPLRQKF
;
A
#
# COMPACT_ATOMS: atom_id res chain seq x y z
N MET A 1 2.76 13.63 -12.57
CA MET A 1 3.00 12.26 -12.07
C MET A 1 2.15 11.95 -10.84
N PHE A 2 2.18 12.77 -9.80
CA PHE A 2 1.33 12.60 -8.61
C PHE A 2 -0.16 12.34 -8.91
N MET A 3 -0.79 13.17 -9.74
CA MET A 3 -2.21 12.97 -10.12
C MET A 3 -2.46 11.67 -10.88
N ILE A 4 -1.49 11.23 -11.69
CA ILE A 4 -1.60 9.94 -12.40
C ILE A 4 -1.58 8.79 -11.38
N CYS A 5 -0.69 8.84 -10.39
CA CYS A 5 -0.63 7.83 -9.32
C CYS A 5 -1.92 7.83 -8.47
N MET A 6 -2.50 8.99 -8.18
CA MET A 6 -3.78 9.11 -7.45
C MET A 6 -4.93 8.46 -8.22
N MET A 7 -5.04 8.76 -9.52
CA MET A 7 -6.08 8.17 -10.35
C MET A 7 -5.88 6.67 -10.58
N MET A 8 -4.63 6.21 -10.70
CA MET A 8 -4.32 4.79 -10.73
C MET A 8 -4.72 4.09 -9.41
N ASN A 9 -4.57 4.74 -8.26
CA ASN A 9 -5.06 4.15 -7.00
C ASN A 9 -6.58 4.06 -6.97
N LEU A 10 -7.29 5.09 -7.41
CA LEU A 10 -8.76 5.08 -7.49
C LEU A 10 -9.28 4.02 -8.47
N SER A 11 -8.58 3.82 -9.59
CA SER A 11 -8.96 2.77 -10.54
C SER A 11 -8.77 1.38 -9.94
N MET A 12 -7.66 1.15 -9.25
CA MET A 12 -7.36 -0.14 -8.60
C MET A 12 -8.37 -0.46 -7.49
N THR A 13 -8.76 0.50 -6.65
CA THR A 13 -9.77 0.26 -5.60
C THR A 13 -11.13 -0.11 -6.17
N LEU A 14 -11.55 0.51 -7.28
CA LEU A 14 -12.78 0.16 -7.97
C LEU A 14 -12.72 -1.27 -8.55
N THR A 15 -11.59 -1.66 -9.14
CA THR A 15 -11.44 -3.04 -9.65
C THR A 15 -11.42 -4.07 -8.53
N PHE A 16 -10.86 -3.73 -7.36
CA PHE A 16 -10.76 -4.63 -6.22
C PHE A 16 -12.13 -5.11 -5.73
N MET A 17 -13.15 -4.24 -5.74
CA MET A 17 -14.51 -4.59 -5.30
C MET A 17 -15.17 -5.70 -6.14
N PHE A 18 -14.72 -5.93 -7.38
CA PHE A 18 -15.34 -6.87 -8.30
C PHE A 18 -14.50 -8.13 -8.58
N LEU A 19 -13.34 -8.25 -7.95
CA LEU A 19 -12.50 -9.44 -8.07
C LEU A 19 -12.96 -10.50 -7.08
N ASN A 20 -12.99 -11.75 -7.53
CA ASN A 20 -13.38 -12.89 -6.70
C ASN A 20 -12.20 -13.83 -6.42
N HIS A 21 -11.23 -13.92 -7.34
CA HIS A 21 -10.12 -14.86 -7.20
C HIS A 21 -9.03 -14.27 -6.30
N PRO A 22 -8.57 -14.99 -5.25
CA PRO A 22 -7.62 -14.49 -4.27
C PRO A 22 -6.29 -14.06 -4.90
N MET A 23 -5.83 -14.77 -5.93
CA MET A 23 -4.61 -14.39 -6.66
C MET A 23 -4.77 -13.04 -7.39
N SER A 24 -5.92 -12.77 -8.03
CA SER A 24 -6.15 -11.46 -8.65
C SER A 24 -6.29 -10.33 -7.64
N MET A 25 -6.91 -10.61 -6.49
CA MET A 25 -6.96 -9.65 -5.38
C MET A 25 -5.55 -9.29 -4.91
N GLY A 26 -4.67 -10.29 -4.78
CA GLY A 26 -3.26 -10.09 -4.45
C GLY A 26 -2.51 -9.25 -5.50
N LEU A 27 -2.74 -9.49 -6.79
CA LEU A 27 -2.09 -8.69 -7.84
C LEU A 27 -2.56 -7.22 -7.83
N VAL A 28 -3.86 -6.96 -7.68
CA VAL A 28 -4.38 -5.58 -7.61
C VAL A 28 -3.83 -4.85 -6.39
N LEU A 29 -3.78 -5.50 -5.23
CA LEU A 29 -3.19 -4.93 -4.02
C LEU A 29 -1.68 -4.62 -4.20
N MET A 30 -0.94 -5.42 -4.98
CA MET A 30 0.50 -5.21 -5.18
C MET A 30 0.72 -3.96 -6.02
N ILE A 31 -0.06 -3.79 -7.09
CA ILE A 31 0.01 -2.59 -7.92
C ILE A 31 -0.43 -1.36 -7.10
N GLN A 32 -1.47 -1.49 -6.29
CA GLN A 32 -1.96 -0.42 -5.43
C GLN A 32 -0.92 0.03 -4.38
N THR A 33 -0.18 -0.91 -3.78
CA THR A 33 0.86 -0.58 -2.79
C THR A 33 2.04 0.16 -3.44
N ILE A 34 2.40 -0.18 -4.68
CA ILE A 34 3.40 0.57 -5.46
C ILE A 34 2.91 2.01 -5.72
N SER A 35 1.66 2.20 -6.14
CA SER A 35 1.13 3.55 -6.39
C SER A 35 1.02 4.38 -5.12
N ILE A 36 0.68 3.78 -3.97
CA ILE A 36 0.67 4.47 -2.67
C ILE A 36 2.09 4.87 -2.24
N ALA A 37 3.09 3.99 -2.42
CA ALA A 37 4.48 4.31 -2.12
C ALA A 37 4.98 5.51 -2.95
N MET A 38 4.59 5.59 -4.23
CA MET A 38 4.93 6.76 -5.06
C MET A 38 4.23 8.05 -4.60
N ILE A 39 2.94 7.99 -4.25
CA ILE A 39 2.19 9.15 -3.73
C ILE A 39 2.83 9.69 -2.44
N THR A 40 3.15 8.81 -1.50
CA THR A 40 3.79 9.20 -0.24
C THR A 40 5.20 9.75 -0.47
N GLY A 41 5.93 9.24 -1.45
CA GLY A 41 7.21 9.80 -1.90
C GLY A 41 7.10 11.21 -2.47
N PHE A 42 6.01 11.56 -3.17
CA PHE A 42 5.79 12.93 -3.66
C PHE A 42 5.43 13.93 -2.55
N TYR A 43 4.78 13.47 -1.47
CA TYR A 43 4.38 14.34 -0.36
C TYR A 43 5.48 14.56 0.67
N SER A 44 6.40 13.61 0.82
CA SER A 44 7.42 13.65 1.85
C SER A 44 8.71 14.27 1.31
N LEU A 45 9.39 15.02 2.18
CA LEU A 45 10.72 15.58 1.90
C LEU A 45 11.77 14.47 1.75
N SER A 46 11.53 13.31 2.37
CA SER A 46 12.41 12.15 2.31
C SER A 46 11.68 10.86 1.95
N PHE A 47 12.32 10.05 1.11
CA PHE A 47 11.78 8.76 0.65
C PHE A 47 11.82 7.63 1.70
N TRP A 48 12.24 7.90 2.94
CA TRP A 48 12.43 6.84 3.94
C TRP A 48 11.10 6.19 4.35
N PHE A 49 10.05 6.99 4.55
CA PHE A 49 8.72 6.48 4.89
C PHE A 49 8.04 5.72 3.74
N SER A 50 8.17 6.22 2.50
CA SER A 50 7.60 5.54 1.32
C SER A 50 8.29 4.19 1.07
N TYR A 51 9.60 4.11 1.31
CA TYR A 51 10.36 2.86 1.24
C TYR A 51 9.93 1.85 2.31
N MET A 52 9.80 2.27 3.58
CA MET A 52 9.34 1.38 4.65
C MET A 52 7.93 0.85 4.39
N LEU A 53 7.02 1.70 3.90
CA LEU A 53 5.66 1.29 3.51
C LEU A 53 5.71 0.23 2.40
N PHE A 54 6.52 0.44 1.37
CA PHE A 54 6.65 -0.52 0.27
C PHE A 54 7.14 -1.89 0.75
N LEU A 55 8.21 -1.93 1.56
CA LEU A 55 8.77 -3.19 2.06
C LEU A 55 7.78 -3.98 2.91
N ILE A 56 7.12 -3.33 3.87
CA ILE A 56 6.21 -4.00 4.80
C ILE A 56 5.01 -4.58 4.04
N MET A 57 4.45 -3.81 3.11
CA MET A 57 3.27 -4.24 2.35
C MET A 57 3.61 -5.38 1.38
N VAL A 58 4.70 -5.29 0.61
CA VAL A 58 5.11 -6.38 -0.29
C VAL A 58 5.46 -7.64 0.49
N GLY A 59 6.15 -7.52 1.63
CA GLY A 59 6.46 -8.66 2.50
C GLY A 59 5.22 -9.41 2.99
N GLY A 60 4.21 -8.68 3.49
CA GLY A 60 2.95 -9.29 3.95
C GLY A 60 2.15 -9.95 2.82
N MET A 61 2.18 -9.37 1.62
CA MET A 61 1.47 -9.89 0.46
C MET A 61 2.08 -11.17 -0.10
N LEU A 62 3.41 -11.32 -0.05
CA LEU A 62 4.07 -12.56 -0.47
C LEU A 62 3.67 -13.76 0.41
N ILE A 63 3.49 -13.54 1.71
CA ILE A 63 3.02 -14.58 2.65
C ILE A 63 1.59 -15.01 2.29
N LEU A 64 0.71 -14.05 2.02
CA LEU A 64 -0.66 -14.32 1.58
C LEU A 64 -0.70 -15.08 0.25
N PHE A 65 0.20 -14.74 -0.69
CA PHE A 65 0.30 -15.45 -1.96
C PHE A 65 0.70 -16.93 -1.77
N MET A 66 1.71 -17.22 -0.93
CA MET A 66 2.11 -18.59 -0.60
C MET A 66 0.98 -19.38 0.07
N TYR A 67 0.23 -18.75 0.98
CA TYR A 67 -0.89 -19.40 1.64
C TYR A 67 -1.99 -19.78 0.64
N MET A 68 -2.37 -18.86 -0.24
CA MET A 68 -3.44 -19.07 -1.21
C MET A 68 -3.10 -20.13 -2.27
N THR A 69 -1.85 -20.17 -2.77
CA THR A 69 -1.43 -21.22 -3.70
C THR A 69 -1.37 -22.60 -3.06
N SER A 70 -1.21 -22.68 -1.73
CA SER A 70 -1.22 -23.96 -1.00
C SER A 70 -2.63 -24.51 -0.74
N LEU A 71 -3.66 -23.65 -0.75
CA LEU A 71 -5.02 -23.99 -0.34
C LEU A 71 -6.02 -24.12 -1.48
N ALA A 72 -5.86 -23.35 -2.56
CA ALA A 72 -6.80 -23.36 -3.67
C ALA A 72 -6.21 -24.07 -4.90
N SER A 73 -7.02 -24.90 -5.56
CA SER A 73 -6.75 -25.35 -6.92
C SER A 73 -6.74 -24.14 -7.87
N ASN A 74 -5.89 -24.16 -8.89
CA ASN A 74 -5.86 -23.15 -9.95
C ASN A 74 -7.14 -23.22 -10.80
N GLU A 75 -8.24 -22.65 -10.32
CA GLU A 75 -9.46 -22.51 -11.10
C GLU A 75 -9.26 -21.50 -12.22
N LYS A 76 -9.85 -21.78 -13.39
CA LYS A 76 -9.75 -20.87 -14.54
C LYS A 76 -10.47 -19.56 -14.24
N PHE A 77 -9.82 -18.45 -14.55
CA PHE A 77 -10.41 -17.11 -14.42
C PHE A 77 -11.70 -16.98 -15.26
N LYS A 78 -12.81 -16.67 -14.60
CA LYS A 78 -14.06 -16.27 -15.24
C LYS A 78 -14.21 -14.76 -15.16
N PHE A 79 -14.26 -14.09 -16.32
CA PHE A 79 -14.54 -12.65 -16.37
C PHE A 79 -16.02 -12.39 -16.07
N SER A 80 -16.29 -11.57 -15.07
CA SER A 80 -17.64 -11.12 -14.76
C SER A 80 -17.99 -9.86 -15.57
N LYS A 81 -19.27 -9.68 -15.88
CA LYS A 81 -19.78 -8.44 -16.51
C LYS A 81 -19.51 -7.20 -15.65
N ASN A 82 -19.38 -7.37 -14.33
CA ASN A 82 -19.04 -6.31 -13.41
C ASN A 82 -17.56 -5.90 -13.54
N LEU A 83 -16.67 -6.86 -13.77
CA LEU A 83 -15.26 -6.57 -14.06
C LEU A 83 -15.11 -5.77 -15.36
N THR A 84 -15.83 -6.15 -16.42
CA THR A 84 -15.79 -5.38 -17.68
C THR A 84 -16.32 -3.96 -17.51
N PHE A 85 -17.37 -3.77 -16.69
CA PHE A 85 -17.87 -2.43 -16.37
C PHE A 85 -16.87 -1.61 -15.56
N SER A 86 -16.21 -2.22 -14.56
CA SER A 86 -15.17 -1.55 -13.80
C SER A 86 -14.02 -1.08 -14.70
N LEU A 87 -13.58 -1.93 -15.65
CA LEU A 87 -12.54 -1.58 -16.61
C LEU A 87 -12.94 -0.40 -17.51
N LEU A 88 -14.20 -0.33 -17.95
CA LEU A 88 -14.71 0.81 -18.72
C LEU A 88 -14.70 2.12 -17.93
N ILE A 89 -15.02 2.06 -16.63
CA ILE A 89 -14.91 3.24 -15.75
C ILE A 89 -13.44 3.63 -15.58
N THR A 90 -12.55 2.66 -15.39
CA THR A 90 -11.12 2.97 -15.25
C THR A 90 -10.54 3.61 -16.52
N SER A 91 -10.94 3.14 -17.71
CA SER A 91 -10.45 3.69 -18.97
C SER A 91 -10.99 5.10 -19.22
N SER A 92 -12.25 5.38 -18.88
CA SER A 92 -12.81 6.73 -19.01
C SER A 92 -12.11 7.73 -18.08
N MET A 93 -11.82 7.34 -16.84
CA MET A 93 -11.08 8.19 -15.90
C MET A 93 -9.66 8.49 -16.40
N MET A 94 -8.99 7.51 -17.01
CA MET A 94 -7.66 7.72 -17.57
C MET A 94 -7.68 8.62 -18.82
N MET A 95 -8.71 8.52 -19.66
CA MET A 95 -8.87 9.41 -20.80
C MET A 95 -9.08 10.87 -20.36
N MET A 96 -9.85 11.09 -19.28
CA MET A 96 -10.04 12.44 -18.73
C MET A 96 -8.72 13.12 -18.34
N LEU A 97 -7.73 12.36 -17.87
CA LEU A 97 -6.41 12.90 -17.51
C LEU A 97 -5.60 13.36 -18.72
N ILE A 98 -5.71 12.65 -19.84
CA ILE A 98 -4.98 13.02 -21.07
C ILE A 98 -5.48 14.38 -21.58
N PHE A 99 -6.76 14.69 -21.37
CA PHE A 99 -7.35 15.97 -21.76
C PHE A 99 -7.20 17.08 -20.71
N MET A 100 -6.62 16.80 -19.54
CA MET A 100 -6.38 17.85 -18.55
C MET A 100 -5.29 18.78 -19.04
N ASN A 101 -5.57 20.09 -18.99
CA ASN A 101 -4.63 21.12 -19.38
C ASN A 101 -3.38 21.10 -18.48
N GLU A 102 -2.19 21.23 -19.07
CA GLU A 102 -0.91 21.20 -18.35
C GLU A 102 -0.84 22.26 -17.24
N ASN A 103 -1.52 23.40 -17.42
CA ASN A 103 -1.58 24.47 -16.42
C ASN A 103 -2.39 24.10 -15.17
N ILE A 104 -3.42 23.26 -15.30
CA ILE A 104 -4.16 22.73 -14.14
C ILE A 104 -3.28 21.72 -13.40
N LEU A 105 -2.52 20.92 -14.15
CA LEU A 105 -1.61 19.93 -13.60
C LEU A 105 -0.47 20.59 -12.80
N SER A 106 0.07 21.71 -13.29
CA SER A 106 1.13 22.44 -12.61
C SER A 106 0.62 23.16 -11.35
N MET A 107 -0.56 23.77 -11.41
CA MET A 107 -1.14 24.52 -10.28
C MET A 107 -1.54 23.62 -9.10
N MET A 108 -1.93 22.37 -9.36
CA MET A 108 -2.19 21.36 -8.31
C MET A 108 -0.91 20.88 -7.61
N ILE A 109 0.23 20.91 -8.29
CA ILE A 109 1.53 20.51 -7.73
C ILE A 109 2.17 21.68 -6.96
N THR A 110 1.94 22.92 -7.42
CA THR A 110 2.53 24.12 -6.83
C THR A 110 1.72 24.71 -5.67
N ASN A 111 0.47 24.28 -5.46
CA ASN A 111 -0.31 24.75 -4.32
C ASN A 111 0.23 24.17 -2.99
N SER A 112 1.11 24.99 -2.42
CA SER A 112 0.98 25.57 -1.09
C SER A 112 1.58 24.82 0.09
N ASN A 113 2.71 24.12 -0.06
CA ASN A 113 3.65 23.89 1.06
C ASN A 113 5.01 23.32 0.59
N LEU A 114 5.02 22.50 -0.47
CA LEU A 114 6.25 21.85 -0.97
C LEU A 114 7.25 22.86 -1.55
N MET A 115 6.79 23.84 -2.32
CA MET A 115 7.68 24.83 -2.96
C MET A 115 8.29 25.81 -1.94
N GLU A 116 7.57 26.15 -0.87
CA GLU A 116 8.10 26.98 0.23
C GLU A 116 9.08 26.20 1.13
N LEU A 117 8.86 24.89 1.32
CA LEU A 117 9.80 24.00 2.01
C LEU A 117 11.10 23.80 1.21
N ILE A 118 11.00 23.65 -0.12
CA ILE A 118 12.18 23.53 -0.99
C ILE A 118 12.99 24.84 -1.03
N ASN A 119 12.32 26.00 -1.01
CA ASN A 119 12.99 27.30 -1.00
C ASN A 119 13.62 27.68 0.34
N SER A 120 13.25 27.03 1.44
CA SER A 120 13.76 27.35 2.79
C SER A 120 14.98 26.52 3.17
N ASN A 121 16.04 26.49 2.35
CA ASN A 121 17.39 26.06 2.77
C ASN A 121 17.48 24.73 3.57
N MET A 122 16.58 23.77 3.33
CA MET A 122 16.58 22.44 3.97
C MET A 122 17.44 21.42 3.20
N MET A 123 18.55 21.86 2.59
CA MET A 123 19.38 20.97 1.78
C MET A 123 20.36 20.10 2.58
N PHE A 124 20.53 20.29 3.90
CA PHE A 124 21.56 19.53 4.65
C PHE A 124 21.24 19.21 6.11
N LYS A 125 19.98 19.29 6.56
CA LYS A 125 19.62 18.60 7.81
C LYS A 125 19.09 17.23 7.45
N ASN A 126 19.69 16.22 8.05
CA ASN A 126 19.26 14.83 7.93
C ASN A 126 17.87 14.68 8.61
N GLU A 127 16.81 15.16 7.94
CA GLU A 127 15.44 15.20 8.45
C GLU A 127 14.96 13.79 8.86
N ASN A 128 15.48 12.77 8.20
CA ASN A 128 15.30 11.37 8.57
C ASN A 128 15.70 11.11 10.03
N LEU A 129 16.88 11.58 10.44
CA LEU A 129 17.35 11.38 11.81
C LEU A 129 16.52 12.19 12.82
N ASN A 130 16.07 13.40 12.43
CA ASN A 130 15.32 14.24 13.35
C ASN A 130 13.90 13.68 13.59
N SER A 131 13.23 13.23 12.54
CA SER A 131 11.91 12.56 12.65
C SER A 131 11.98 11.23 13.39
N LEU A 132 13.03 10.43 13.16
CA LEU A 132 13.27 9.19 13.90
C LEU A 132 13.55 9.43 15.39
N ASN A 133 14.38 10.42 15.71
CA ASN A 133 14.69 10.77 17.10
C ASN A 133 13.45 11.29 17.84
N MET A 134 12.53 11.96 17.14
CA MET A 134 11.24 12.39 17.72
C MET A 134 10.32 11.22 18.11
N MET A 135 10.49 10.01 17.55
CA MET A 135 9.71 8.84 17.96
C MET A 135 10.14 8.30 19.32
N TYR A 136 11.44 8.28 19.59
CA TYR A 136 12.01 7.76 20.84
C TYR A 136 12.11 8.80 21.95
N ASN A 137 11.99 10.08 21.63
CA ASN A 137 11.97 11.15 22.62
C ASN A 137 10.62 11.25 23.33
N GLN A 138 10.65 11.79 24.54
CA GLN A 138 9.44 12.15 25.30
C GLN A 138 8.65 13.24 24.56
N PRO A 139 7.30 13.18 24.46
CA PRO A 139 6.36 12.23 25.09
C PRO A 139 6.06 10.95 24.29
N ASN A 140 6.52 10.87 23.04
CA ASN A 140 6.17 9.80 22.10
C ASN A 140 6.74 8.43 22.49
N PHE A 141 7.76 8.39 23.35
CA PHE A 141 8.33 7.14 23.87
C PHE A 141 7.27 6.19 24.44
N THR A 142 6.22 6.73 25.09
CA THR A 142 5.10 5.92 25.61
C THR A 142 4.39 5.12 24.52
N ILE A 143 4.19 5.72 23.34
CA ILE A 143 3.59 5.07 22.17
C ILE A 143 4.52 3.97 21.65
N THR A 144 5.83 4.20 21.63
CA THR A 144 6.80 3.18 21.19
C THR A 144 6.79 1.95 22.10
N ILE A 145 6.72 2.13 23.42
CA ILE A 145 6.60 1.02 24.38
C ILE A 145 5.32 0.23 24.13
N LEU A 146 4.20 0.90 23.88
CA LEU A 146 2.92 0.24 23.61
C LEU A 146 3.00 -0.64 22.35
N MET A 147 3.62 -0.15 21.28
CA MET A 147 3.79 -0.92 20.03
C MET A 147 4.65 -2.17 20.22
N ILE A 148 5.72 -2.09 21.02
CA ILE A 148 6.57 -3.25 21.36
C ILE A 148 5.75 -4.31 22.10
N ASN A 149 5.00 -3.92 23.12
CA ASN A 149 4.15 -4.82 23.88
C ASN A 149 3.05 -5.45 23.02
N TYR A 150 2.46 -4.67 22.09
CA TYR A 150 1.47 -5.17 21.15
C TYR A 150 2.05 -6.27 20.25
N LEU A 151 3.21 -6.03 19.62
CA LEU A 151 3.86 -7.04 18.76
C LEU A 151 4.31 -8.29 19.54
N PHE A 152 4.69 -8.14 20.81
CA PHE A 152 5.02 -9.29 21.66
C PHE A 152 3.79 -10.14 21.99
N LEU A 153 2.67 -9.50 22.33
CA LEU A 153 1.40 -10.19 22.59
C LEU A 153 0.87 -10.90 21.35
N THR A 154 0.97 -10.29 20.16
CA THR A 154 0.53 -10.93 18.90
C THR A 154 1.35 -12.17 18.60
N LEU A 155 2.67 -12.17 18.85
CA LEU A 155 3.50 -13.36 18.70
C LEU A 155 3.07 -14.50 19.62
N ILE A 156 2.80 -14.22 20.91
CA ILE A 156 2.30 -15.23 21.86
C ILE A 156 0.94 -15.79 21.38
N ALA A 157 0.05 -14.92 20.92
CA ALA A 157 -1.27 -15.33 20.42
C ALA A 157 -1.14 -16.23 19.18
N VAL A 158 -0.29 -15.87 18.21
CA VAL A 158 -0.06 -16.66 16.99
C VAL A 158 0.50 -18.04 17.32
N VAL A 159 1.45 -18.14 18.26
CA VAL A 159 1.98 -19.44 18.72
C VAL A 159 0.88 -20.30 19.35
N LYS A 160 0.01 -19.73 20.19
CA LYS A 160 -1.12 -20.47 20.78
C LYS A 160 -2.14 -20.94 19.74
N ILE A 161 -2.42 -20.14 18.71
CA ILE A 161 -3.37 -20.50 17.64
C ILE A 161 -2.80 -21.63 16.77
N THR A 162 -1.51 -21.56 16.44
CA THR A 162 -0.83 -22.54 15.57
C THR A 162 -0.54 -23.87 16.27
N GLN A 163 -0.49 -23.92 17.60
CA GLN A 163 -0.31 -25.16 18.38
C GLN A 163 -1.57 -26.05 18.47
N SER A 164 -2.63 -25.75 17.71
CA SER A 164 -3.81 -26.62 17.66
C SER A 164 -3.48 -27.93 16.93
N ASN A 165 -3.33 -29.02 17.70
CA ASN A 165 -3.06 -30.38 17.21
C ASN A 165 -4.29 -31.04 16.56
N GLN A 166 -4.89 -30.41 15.55
CA GLN A 166 -5.79 -31.12 14.64
C GLN A 166 -4.93 -31.66 13.50
N GLY A 167 -5.09 -32.94 13.16
CA GLY A 167 -4.29 -33.62 12.14
C GLY A 167 -4.27 -32.89 10.79
N PRO A 168 -3.42 -33.32 9.83
CA PRO A 168 -3.21 -32.59 8.59
C PRO A 168 -4.52 -32.27 7.87
N LEU A 169 -4.72 -30.99 7.51
CA LEU A 169 -5.89 -30.46 6.78
C LEU A 169 -6.15 -31.13 5.42
N ARG A 170 -5.23 -31.97 4.95
CA ARG A 170 -5.36 -32.76 3.72
C ARG A 170 -5.69 -34.20 4.07
N GLN A 171 -6.92 -34.63 3.77
CA GLN A 171 -7.23 -36.05 3.68
C GLN A 171 -6.31 -36.68 2.63
N LYS A 172 -5.51 -37.66 3.06
CA LYS A 172 -4.82 -38.56 2.15
C LYS A 172 -5.88 -39.41 1.46
N PHE A 173 -6.13 -39.11 0.18
CA PHE A 173 -6.38 -40.17 -0.79
C PHE A 173 -5.03 -40.60 -1.34
#